data_AF-A0A6G9AIW5-F1
#
_entry.id   AF-A0A6G9AIW5-F1
#
_cell.length_a   1.000
_cell.length_b   1.000
_cell.length_c   1.000
_cell.angle_alpha   90.00
_cell.angle_beta   90.00
_cell.angle_gamma   90.00
#
_symmetry.space_group_name_H-M   'P 1'
#
loop_
_entity.id
_entity.type
_entity.pdbx_description
1 polymer ?
#
loop_
_entity_poly.entity_id
_entity_poly.type
_entity_poly.pdbx_seq_one_letter_code
_entity_poly.pdbx_strand_id
1 'polypeptide(L)'
;MMTFQKRIKALSFESLHELINQARHEINRRQEFIERIPPLKLQEISFSVRARDLLYRTIADKKQLIYWQDAQKMTLSETLKLLEPCDWRQIQYKNAKVFGEICSIFQEYKAPVEWYYTEIEAKV
;
A
#
# COMPACT_ATOMS: atom_id res chain seq x y z
N MET A 1 -20.63 -24.14 -0.69
CA MET A 1 -19.97 -22.96 -0.10
C MET A 1 -20.96 -21.79 -0.05
N MET A 2 -21.10 -21.11 1.08
CA MET A 2 -21.86 -19.85 1.14
C MET A 2 -21.09 -18.75 0.41
N THR A 3 -21.77 -17.99 -0.44
CA THR A 3 -21.17 -16.82 -1.10
C THR A 3 -20.92 -15.70 -0.09
N PHE A 4 -19.90 -14.87 -0.33
CA PHE A 4 -19.56 -13.71 0.50
C PHE A 4 -20.78 -12.82 0.80
N GLN A 5 -21.62 -12.60 -0.21
CA GLN A 5 -22.85 -11.81 -0.09
C GLN A 5 -23.88 -12.44 0.88
N LYS A 6 -23.98 -13.77 0.92
CA LYS A 6 -24.83 -14.49 1.91
C LYS A 6 -24.26 -14.40 3.32
N ARG A 7 -22.94 -14.43 3.46
CA ARG A 7 -22.24 -14.25 4.75
C ARG A 7 -22.45 -12.85 5.31
N ILE A 8 -22.32 -11.81 4.48
CA ILE A 8 -22.58 -10.42 4.91
C ILE A 8 -24.04 -10.24 5.33
N LYS A 9 -25.00 -10.74 4.54
CA LYS A 9 -26.43 -10.64 4.87
C LYS A 9 -26.83 -11.42 6.13
N ALA A 10 -26.01 -12.37 6.57
CA ALA A 10 -26.23 -13.13 7.80
C ALA A 10 -25.65 -12.46 9.06
N LEU A 11 -24.87 -11.38 8.91
CA LEU A 11 -24.37 -10.62 10.05
C LEU A 11 -25.48 -9.79 10.67
N SER A 12 -25.52 -9.75 12.00
CA SER A 12 -26.38 -8.81 12.71
C SER A 12 -25.90 -7.37 12.49
N PHE A 13 -26.79 -6.41 12.73
CA PHE A 13 -26.44 -5.00 12.67
C PHE A 13 -25.31 -4.65 13.65
N GLU A 14 -25.32 -5.23 14.85
CA GLU A 14 -24.26 -5.06 15.85
C GLU A 14 -22.90 -5.56 15.33
N SER A 15 -22.86 -6.75 14.75
CA SER A 15 -21.63 -7.31 14.17
C SER A 15 -21.12 -6.47 12.99
N LEU A 16 -22.02 -5.94 12.16
CA LEU A 16 -21.64 -5.02 11.08
C LEU A 16 -21.07 -3.71 11.64
N HIS A 17 -21.68 -3.17 12.70
CA HIS A 17 -21.22 -1.94 13.35
C HIS A 17 -19.85 -2.13 14.01
N GLU A 18 -19.61 -3.26 14.68
CA GLU A 18 -18.31 -3.62 15.23
C GLU A 18 -17.24 -3.73 14.14
N LEU A 19 -17.54 -4.38 13.02
CA LEU A 19 -16.61 -4.49 11.88
C LEU A 19 -16.25 -3.11 11.30
N ILE A 20 -17.23 -2.20 11.19
CA ILE A 20 -16.97 -0.82 10.75
C ILE A 20 -16.05 -0.09 11.74
N ASN A 21 -16.27 -0.26 13.05
CA ASN A 21 -15.43 0.37 14.06
C ASN A 21 -14.01 -0.20 14.07
N GLN A 22 -13.85 -1.52 13.93
CA GLN A 22 -12.55 -2.17 13.78
C GLN A 22 -11.81 -1.65 12.55
N ALA A 23 -12.49 -1.55 11.40
CA ALA A 23 -11.90 -1.01 10.19
C ALA A 23 -11.45 0.45 10.37
N ARG A 24 -12.28 1.29 11.00
CA ARG A 24 -11.92 2.69 11.30
C ARG A 24 -10.71 2.80 12.22
N HIS A 25 -10.68 2.00 13.29
CA HIS A 25 -9.55 1.99 14.22
C HIS A 25 -8.25 1.61 13.51
N GLU A 26 -8.31 0.59 12.64
CA GLU A 26 -7.15 0.15 11.86
C GLU A 26 -6.69 1.20 10.84
N ILE A 27 -7.62 1.88 10.16
CA ILE A 27 -7.29 3.01 9.27
C ILE A 27 -6.57 4.12 10.04
N ASN A 28 -7.08 4.50 11.22
CA ASN A 28 -6.47 5.54 12.05
C ASN A 28 -5.07 5.12 12.53
N ARG A 29 -4.92 3.89 13.04
CA ARG A 29 -3.63 3.32 13.44
C ARG A 29 -2.59 3.43 12.33
N ARG A 30 -2.98 3.14 11.08
CA ARG A 30 -2.09 3.26 9.92
C ARG A 30 -1.72 4.69 9.58
N GLN A 31 -2.70 5.60 9.60
CA GLN A 31 -2.42 7.01 9.33
C GLN A 31 -1.43 7.58 10.35
N GLU A 32 -1.65 7.30 11.64
CA GLU A 32 -0.72 7.68 12.71
C GLU A 32 0.66 7.06 12.53
N PHE A 33 0.73 5.79 12.12
CA PHE A 33 2.00 5.13 11.81
C PHE A 33 2.73 5.84 10.66
N ILE A 34 2.04 6.09 9.54
CA ILE A 34 2.63 6.74 8.36
C ILE A 34 3.12 8.16 8.69
N GLU A 35 2.42 8.86 9.58
CA GLU A 35 2.81 10.21 10.03
C GLU A 35 4.06 10.23 10.90
N ARG A 36 4.42 9.10 11.52
CA ARG A 36 5.65 8.97 12.30
C ARG A 36 6.86 8.57 11.45
N ILE A 37 6.66 8.22 10.18
CA ILE A 37 7.76 7.91 9.26
C ILE A 37 8.54 9.20 9.00
N PRO A 38 9.87 9.22 9.19
CA PRO A 38 10.69 10.38 8.86
C PRO A 38 10.44 10.84 7.41
N PRO A 39 10.49 12.15 7.11
CA PRO A 39 10.26 12.69 5.77
C PRO A 39 11.45 12.41 4.83
N LEU A 40 11.72 11.12 4.61
CA LEU A 40 12.78 10.60 3.75
C LEU A 40 12.27 10.57 2.31
N LYS A 41 12.97 11.25 1.40
CA LYS A 41 12.59 11.32 -0.01
C LYS A 41 12.99 10.03 -0.73
N LEU A 42 12.23 9.66 -1.76
CA LEU A 42 12.53 8.47 -2.56
C LEU A 42 13.92 8.54 -3.23
N GLN A 43 14.38 9.74 -3.61
CA GLN A 43 15.73 9.93 -4.15
C GLN A 43 16.87 9.62 -3.14
N GLU A 44 16.58 9.65 -1.84
CA GLU A 44 17.53 9.38 -0.76
C GLU A 44 17.62 7.87 -0.44
N ILE A 45 16.77 7.07 -1.08
CA ILE A 45 16.68 5.62 -0.90
C ILE A 45 17.37 4.90 -2.05
N SER A 46 18.21 3.93 -1.71
CA SER A 46 18.94 3.14 -2.70
C SER A 46 18.08 2.02 -3.28
N PHE A 47 17.40 2.31 -4.39
CA PHE A 47 16.72 1.30 -5.21
C PHE A 47 17.61 0.80 -6.34
N SER A 48 17.42 -0.46 -6.76
CA SER A 48 17.84 -0.88 -8.10
C SER A 48 17.16 -0.01 -9.17
N VAL A 49 17.79 0.08 -10.35
CA VAL A 49 17.24 0.87 -11.47
C VAL A 49 15.83 0.41 -11.84
N ARG A 50 15.56 -0.91 -11.77
CA ARG A 50 14.26 -1.48 -12.10
C ARG A 50 13.21 -1.18 -11.04
N ALA A 51 13.57 -1.24 -9.77
CA ALA A 51 12.67 -0.89 -8.67
C ALA A 51 12.30 0.59 -8.70
N ARG A 52 13.29 1.45 -8.94
CA ARG A 52 13.07 2.90 -9.08
C ARG A 52 12.15 3.23 -10.24
N ASP A 53 12.44 2.71 -11.43
CA ASP A 53 11.65 2.97 -12.63
C ASP A 53 10.20 2.51 -12.46
N LEU A 54 9.99 1.30 -11.95
CA LEU A 54 8.64 0.77 -11.75
C LEU A 54 7.86 1.57 -10.69
N LEU A 55 8.47 1.88 -9.55
CA LEU A 55 7.84 2.67 -8.50
C LEU A 55 7.50 4.08 -8.99
N TYR A 56 8.44 4.75 -9.64
CA TYR A 56 8.26 6.14 -10.06
C TYR A 56 7.22 6.27 -11.17
N ARG A 57 7.15 5.31 -12.10
CA ARG A 57 6.08 5.27 -13.11
C ARG A 57 4.72 5.07 -12.46
N THR A 58 4.59 4.14 -11.51
CA THR A 58 3.31 3.96 -10.80
C THR A 58 2.88 5.25 -10.08
N ILE A 59 3.82 5.94 -9.42
CA ILE A 59 3.54 7.23 -8.77
C ILE A 59 3.15 8.30 -9.80
N ALA A 60 3.89 8.37 -10.91
CA ALA A 60 3.66 9.35 -11.97
C ALA A 60 2.28 9.17 -12.61
N ASP A 61 1.89 7.93 -12.88
CA ASP A 61 0.56 7.59 -13.39
C ASP A 61 -0.53 8.02 -12.40
N LYS A 62 -0.34 7.74 -11.10
CA LYS A 62 -1.32 8.10 -10.06
C LYS A 62 -1.46 9.62 -9.87
N LYS A 63 -0.35 10.35 -9.90
CA LYS A 63 -0.32 11.82 -9.74
C LYS A 63 -0.47 12.60 -11.04
N GLN A 64 -0.54 11.92 -12.19
CA GLN A 64 -0.54 12.54 -13.52
C GLN A 64 0.67 13.49 -13.70
N LEU A 65 1.86 13.03 -13.29
CA LEU A 65 3.09 13.81 -13.43
C LEU A 65 3.52 13.88 -14.89
N ILE A 66 3.94 15.07 -15.34
CA ILE A 66 4.48 15.27 -16.70
C ILE A 66 5.79 14.48 -16.87
N TYR A 67 6.65 14.51 -15.86
CA TYR A 67 7.91 13.78 -15.84
C TYR A 67 7.90 12.79 -14.69
N TRP A 68 8.06 11.50 -14.99
CA TRP A 68 8.01 10.45 -13.96
C TRP A 68 9.14 10.59 -12.93
N GLN A 69 10.26 11.21 -13.29
CA GLN A 69 11.37 11.49 -12.40
C GLN A 69 10.97 12.44 -11.26
N ASP A 70 9.92 13.25 -11.41
CA ASP A 70 9.44 14.11 -10.32
C ASP A 70 8.88 13.32 -9.15
N ALA A 71 8.53 12.04 -9.33
CA ALA A 71 8.17 11.13 -8.25
C ALA A 71 9.29 11.01 -7.19
N GLN A 72 10.56 11.19 -7.58
CA GLN A 72 11.72 11.10 -6.68
C GLN A 72 11.70 12.11 -5.52
N LYS A 73 10.97 13.22 -5.70
CA LYS A 73 10.84 14.30 -4.71
C LYS A 73 9.87 13.95 -3.58
N MET A 74 9.02 12.93 -3.79
CA MET A 74 8.06 12.49 -2.79
C MET A 74 8.76 11.82 -1.61
N THR A 75 8.18 11.97 -0.43
CA THR A 75 8.60 11.21 0.73
C THR A 75 8.03 9.80 0.72
N LEU A 76 8.64 8.92 1.50
CA LEU A 76 8.14 7.58 1.76
C LEU A 76 6.72 7.60 2.33
N SER A 77 6.44 8.53 3.26
CA SER A 77 5.11 8.70 3.84
C SER A 77 4.07 9.19 2.84
N GLU A 78 4.42 10.15 1.99
CA GLU A 78 3.56 10.62 0.90
C GLU A 78 3.29 9.50 -0.11
N THR A 79 4.29 8.66 -0.38
CA THR A 79 4.17 7.52 -1.29
C THR A 79 3.18 6.48 -0.75
N LEU A 80 3.29 6.14 0.54
CA LEU A 80 2.37 5.20 1.20
C LEU A 80 0.95 5.76 1.35
N LYS A 81 0.78 7.08 1.50
CA LYS A 81 -0.54 7.73 1.51
C LYS A 81 -1.16 7.80 0.11
N LEU A 82 -0.34 7.95 -0.94
CA LEU A 82 -0.80 8.08 -2.32
C LEU A 82 -1.20 6.75 -2.93
N LEU A 83 -0.36 5.72 -2.77
CA LEU A 83 -0.53 4.45 -3.48
C LEU A 83 -1.54 3.55 -2.79
N GLU A 84 -2.55 3.18 -3.57
CA GLU A 84 -3.62 2.31 -3.14
C GLU A 84 -3.22 0.84 -3.25
N PRO A 85 -3.98 -0.06 -2.60
CA PRO A 85 -3.73 -1.49 -2.63
C PRO A 85 -3.64 -2.11 -4.03
N CYS A 86 -4.46 -1.61 -4.95
CA CYS A 86 -4.45 -2.04 -6.35
C CYS A 86 -3.13 -1.66 -7.04
N ASP A 87 -2.54 -0.52 -6.71
CA ASP A 87 -1.27 -0.05 -7.29
C ASP A 87 -0.12 -0.97 -6.87
N TRP A 88 -0.07 -1.35 -5.59
CA TRP A 88 0.91 -2.32 -5.09
C TRP A 88 0.76 -3.71 -5.73
N ARG A 89 -0.48 -4.19 -5.88
CA ARG A 89 -0.77 -5.44 -6.60
C ARG A 89 -0.34 -5.38 -8.06
N GLN A 90 -0.51 -4.24 -8.73
CA GLN A 90 -0.03 -4.05 -10.10
C GLN A 90 1.50 -4.09 -10.18
N ILE A 91 2.21 -3.47 -9.24
CA ILE A 91 3.68 -3.57 -9.16
C ILE A 91 4.09 -5.04 -9.00
N GLN A 92 3.46 -5.76 -8.08
CA GLN A 92 3.71 -7.19 -7.85
C GLN A 92 3.45 -8.03 -9.10
N TYR A 93 2.33 -7.80 -9.80
CA TYR A 93 1.98 -8.51 -11.03
C TYR A 93 2.97 -8.21 -12.16
N LYS A 94 3.36 -6.94 -12.33
CA LYS A 94 4.34 -6.52 -13.35
C LYS A 94 5.71 -7.14 -13.08
N ASN A 95 6.14 -7.17 -11.82
CA ASN A 95 7.42 -7.75 -11.43
C ASN A 95 7.47 -8.09 -9.93
N ALA A 96 7.21 -9.36 -9.59
CA ALA A 96 7.20 -9.82 -8.20
C ALA A 96 8.56 -9.69 -7.50
N LYS A 97 9.67 -9.86 -8.22
CA LYS A 97 11.02 -9.72 -7.66
C LYS A 97 11.29 -8.27 -7.26
N VAL A 98 10.95 -7.33 -8.13
CA VAL A 98 11.08 -5.89 -7.86
C VAL A 98 10.15 -5.46 -6.73
N PHE A 99 8.93 -5.98 -6.69
CA PHE A 99 8.02 -5.72 -5.59
C PHE A 99 8.59 -6.19 -4.23
N GLY A 100 9.17 -7.39 -4.20
CA GLY A 100 9.87 -7.90 -3.01
C GLY A 100 11.03 -7.00 -2.59
N GLU A 101 11.83 -6.52 -3.54
CA GLU A 101 12.92 -5.56 -3.28
C GLU A 101 12.39 -4.26 -2.65
N ILE A 102 11.34 -3.67 -3.24
CA ILE A 102 10.71 -2.44 -2.71
C ILE A 102 10.21 -2.68 -1.28
N CYS A 103 9.54 -3.80 -1.02
CA CYS A 103 9.04 -4.15 0.32
C CYS A 103 10.18 -4.25 1.33
N SER A 104 11.27 -4.95 0.99
CA SER A 104 12.43 -5.10 1.87
C SER A 104 13.08 -3.75 2.18
N ILE A 105 13.31 -2.92 1.16
CA ILE A 105 13.88 -1.58 1.33
C ILE A 105 12.99 -0.74 2.24
N PHE A 106 11.69 -0.70 1.98
CA PHE A 106 10.73 0.07 2.78
C PHE A 106 10.69 -0.41 4.24
N GLN A 107 10.83 -1.72 4.47
CA GLN A 107 10.93 -2.29 5.81
C GLN A 107 12.20 -1.84 6.56
N GLU A 108 13.35 -1.71 5.89
CA GLU A 108 14.58 -1.17 6.48
C GLU A 108 14.39 0.26 7.02
N TYR A 109 13.55 1.06 6.35
CA TYR A 109 13.18 2.41 6.78
C TYR A 109 11.97 2.44 7.72
N LYS A 110 11.60 1.31 8.33
CA LYS A 110 10.44 1.18 9.23
C LYS A 110 9.13 1.67 8.60
N ALA A 111 8.95 1.41 7.31
CA ALA A 111 7.80 1.84 6.52
C ALA A 111 7.22 0.67 5.71
N PRO A 112 6.92 -0.48 6.34
CA PRO A 112 6.54 -1.69 5.63
C PRO A 112 5.33 -1.44 4.73
N VAL A 113 5.40 -1.93 3.50
CA VAL A 113 4.23 -2.03 2.62
C VAL A 113 3.32 -3.08 3.23
N GLU A 114 2.30 -2.64 3.96
CA GLU A 114 1.42 -3.50 4.74
C GLU A 114 0.57 -4.42 3.82
N TRP A 115 0.79 -5.75 3.87
CA TRP A 115 0.26 -6.81 2.99
C TRP A 115 -1.24 -7.15 3.17
N TYR A 116 -2.12 -6.23 3.57
CA TYR A 116 -3.49 -6.59 3.99
C TYR A 116 -4.45 -7.01 2.86
N TYR A 117 -4.00 -7.12 1.62
CA TYR A 117 -4.87 -7.39 0.47
C TYR A 117 -4.72 -8.79 -0.13
N THR A 118 -3.71 -9.55 0.30
CA THR A 118 -3.52 -10.95 -0.09
C THR A 118 -4.24 -11.93 0.86
N GLU A 119 -4.46 -11.56 2.12
CA GLU A 119 -5.15 -12.46 3.07
C GLU A 119 -6.67 -12.52 2.90
N ILE A 120 -7.28 -11.53 2.23
CA ILE A 120 -8.73 -11.54 1.99
C ILE A 120 -9.11 -12.57 0.90
N GLU A 121 -8.19 -12.92 -0.01
CA GLU A 121 -8.43 -13.92 -1.06
C GLU A 121 -7.96 -15.34 -0.66
N ALA A 122 -6.98 -15.47 0.24
CA ALA A 122 -6.50 -16.79 0.68
C ALA A 122 -7.45 -17.52 1.66
N LYS A 123 -8.51 -16.87 2.14
CA LYS A 123 -9.49 -17.42 3.09
C LYS A 123 -10.95 -17.36 2.61
N VAL A 124 -11.19 -17.20 1.30
CA VAL A 124 -12.55 -17.25 0.70
C VAL A 124 -12.72 -18.52 -0.13
#